data_AF-A0A7X5D576-F1
#
_entry.id   AF-A0A7X5D576-F1
#
_cell.length_a   1.000
_cell.length_b   1.000
_cell.length_c   1.000
_cell.angle_alpha   90.00
_cell.angle_beta   90.00
_cell.angle_gamma   90.00
#
_symmetry.space_group_name_H-M   'P 1'
#
loop_
_entity.id
_entity.type
_entity.pdbx_description
1 polymer ?
#
loop_
_entity_poly.entity_id
_entity_poly.type
_entity_poly.pdbx_seq_one_letter_code
_entity_poly.pdbx_strand_id
1 'polypeptide(L)'
;MLNYPELVKELQEKDMWAVDKLGLYFELTMVADITGCSNEDINEIVDYLHGIYFDNDETDFRYPGYATAAALISDYNCSNILASIRENGEQFRKQILEKFESLCE
;
A
#
# COMPACT_ATOMS: atom_id res chain seq x y z
N MET A 1 -15.10 3.50 -34.43
CA MET A 1 -15.64 2.31 -33.73
C MET A 1 -14.96 2.23 -32.38
N LEU A 2 -15.71 1.98 -31.31
CA LEU A 2 -15.11 1.78 -29.98
C LEU A 2 -14.26 0.51 -30.01
N ASN A 3 -13.02 0.58 -29.54
CA ASN A 3 -12.18 -0.61 -29.37
C ASN A 3 -12.58 -1.33 -28.08
N TYR A 4 -13.63 -2.14 -28.17
CA TYR A 4 -14.21 -2.82 -27.02
C TYR A 4 -13.18 -3.67 -26.22
N PRO A 5 -12.25 -4.42 -26.86
CA PRO A 5 -11.15 -5.09 -26.14
C PRO A 5 -10.25 -4.17 -25.31
N GLU A 6 -9.84 -3.01 -25.83
CA GLU A 6 -9.04 -2.03 -25.08
C GLU A 6 -9.82 -1.47 -23.89
N LEU A 7 -11.09 -1.16 -24.08
CA LEU A 7 -11.95 -0.67 -23.00
C LEU A 7 -12.14 -1.71 -21.89
N VAL A 8 -12.33 -2.99 -22.24
CA VAL A 8 -12.44 -4.08 -21.26
C VAL A 8 -11.15 -4.22 -20.46
N LYS A 9 -9.98 -4.14 -21.13
CA LYS A 9 -8.68 -4.20 -20.46
C LYS A 9 -8.48 -3.03 -19.49
N GLU A 10 -8.78 -1.80 -19.92
CA GLU A 10 -8.68 -0.61 -19.07
C GLU A 10 -9.60 -0.68 -17.83
N LEU A 11 -10.81 -1.22 -17.99
CA LEU A 11 -11.74 -1.42 -16.88
C LEU A 11 -11.24 -2.49 -15.91
N GLN A 12 -10.69 -3.60 -16.40
CA GLN A 12 -10.11 -4.64 -15.56
C GLN A 12 -8.90 -4.14 -14.76
N GLU A 13 -8.02 -3.35 -15.38
CA GLU A 13 -6.89 -2.72 -14.69
C GLU A 13 -7.35 -1.75 -13.60
N LYS A 14 -8.41 -0.96 -13.86
CA LYS A 14 -9.03 -0.09 -12.85
C LYS A 14 -9.67 -0.86 -11.70
N ASP A 15 -10.33 -1.98 -12.01
CA ASP A 15 -10.96 -2.82 -10.98
C ASP A 15 -9.89 -3.48 -10.09
N MET A 16 -8.80 -4.00 -10.68
CA MET A 16 -7.65 -4.52 -9.91
C MET A 16 -7.05 -3.44 -9.02
N TRP A 17 -6.77 -2.26 -9.58
CA TRP A 17 -6.27 -1.10 -8.84
C TRP A 17 -7.16 -0.74 -7.64
N ALA A 18 -8.49 -0.78 -7.80
CA ALA A 18 -9.41 -0.49 -6.72
C ALA A 18 -9.42 -1.59 -5.64
N VAL A 19 -9.36 -2.87 -6.04
CA VAL A 19 -9.33 -4.01 -5.13
C VAL A 19 -8.06 -4.02 -4.29
N ASP A 20 -6.90 -3.78 -4.89
CA ASP A 20 -5.62 -3.79 -4.18
C ASP A 20 -5.51 -2.63 -3.19
N LYS A 21 -5.99 -1.44 -3.58
CA LYS A 21 -6.09 -0.28 -2.68
C LYS A 21 -7.00 -0.55 -1.49
N LEU A 22 -8.14 -1.21 -1.69
CA LEU A 22 -9.03 -1.63 -0.60
C LEU A 22 -8.39 -2.69 0.30
N GLY A 23 -7.62 -3.61 -0.29
CA GLY A 23 -6.84 -4.61 0.44
C GLY A 23 -5.83 -3.95 1.39
N LEU A 24 -5.06 -2.98 0.90
CA LEU A 24 -4.12 -2.20 1.71
C LEU A 24 -4.80 -1.39 2.81
N TYR A 25 -5.94 -0.76 2.51
CA TYR A 25 -6.73 -0.05 3.52
C TYR A 25 -7.16 -1.00 4.65
N PHE A 26 -7.72 -2.15 4.30
CA PHE A 26 -8.15 -3.16 5.27
C PHE A 26 -6.98 -3.72 6.08
N GLU A 27 -5.86 -4.02 5.43
CA GLU A 27 -4.65 -4.49 6.11
C GLU A 27 -4.18 -3.45 7.13
N LEU A 28 -4.03 -2.18 6.71
CA LEU A 28 -3.56 -1.10 7.56
C LEU A 28 -4.45 -0.91 8.80
N THR A 29 -5.77 -0.91 8.63
CA THR A 29 -6.71 -0.73 9.76
C THR A 29 -6.74 -1.93 10.71
N MET A 30 -6.28 -3.10 10.27
CA MET A 30 -6.18 -4.29 11.10
C MET A 30 -4.87 -4.34 11.90
N VAL A 31 -3.77 -3.81 11.34
CA VAL A 31 -2.43 -3.96 11.94
C VAL A 31 -1.94 -2.70 12.66
N ALA A 32 -2.33 -1.51 12.22
CA ALA A 32 -1.87 -0.26 12.82
C ALA A 32 -2.89 0.32 13.81
N ASP A 33 -2.38 0.96 14.87
CA ASP A 33 -3.14 1.90 15.67
C ASP A 33 -3.42 3.16 14.83
N ILE A 34 -4.64 3.23 14.31
CA ILE A 34 -5.16 4.35 13.53
C ILE A 34 -5.68 5.49 14.40
N THR A 35 -5.59 5.37 15.74
CA THR A 35 -6.04 6.42 16.66
C THR A 35 -5.25 7.71 16.38
N GLY A 36 -5.97 8.80 16.08
CA GLY A 36 -5.36 10.10 15.81
C GLY A 36 -5.02 10.37 14.34
N CYS A 37 -5.21 9.40 13.44
CA CYS A 37 -5.18 9.64 11.99
C CYS A 37 -6.57 9.99 11.47
N SER A 38 -6.64 10.98 10.58
CA SER A 38 -7.85 11.26 9.81
C SER A 38 -8.04 10.27 8.66
N ASN A 39 -9.22 10.27 8.04
CA ASN A 39 -9.44 9.46 6.84
C ASN A 39 -8.53 9.92 5.68
N GLU A 40 -8.25 11.22 5.60
CA GLU A 40 -7.32 11.81 4.64
C GLU A 40 -5.90 11.29 4.86
N ASP A 41 -5.44 11.23 6.11
CA ASP A 41 -4.11 10.69 6.45
C ASP A 41 -4.01 9.20 6.11
N ILE A 42 -5.04 8.42 6.44
CA ILE A 42 -5.10 6.99 6.10
C ILE A 42 -5.06 6.80 4.58
N ASN A 43 -5.80 7.61 3.83
CA ASN A 43 -5.78 7.56 2.37
C ASN A 43 -4.41 7.90 1.79
N GLU A 44 -3.71 8.90 2.34
CA GLU A 44 -2.34 9.25 1.92
C GLU A 44 -1.37 8.07 2.13
N ILE A 45 -1.45 7.40 3.27
CA ILE A 45 -0.66 6.19 3.55
C ILE A 45 -0.99 5.08 2.54
N VAL A 46 -2.28 4.81 2.33
CA VAL A 46 -2.73 3.75 1.42
C VAL A 46 -2.30 4.04 -0.01
N ASP A 47 -2.42 5.29 -0.48
CA ASP A 47 -1.95 5.69 -1.81
C ASP A 47 -0.44 5.52 -1.98
N TYR A 48 0.34 5.88 -0.96
CA TYR A 48 1.77 5.68 -0.95
C TYR A 48 2.15 4.19 -1.03
N LEU A 49 1.53 3.34 -0.19
CA LEU A 49 1.79 1.89 -0.18
C LEU A 49 1.33 1.22 -1.48
N HIS A 50 0.24 1.70 -2.07
CA HIS A 50 -0.26 1.19 -3.33
C HIS A 50 0.70 1.49 -4.49
N GLY A 51 1.38 2.64 -4.47
CA GLY A 51 2.48 2.93 -5.39
C GLY A 51 3.62 1.92 -5.27
N ILE A 52 4.00 1.53 -4.05
CA ILE A 52 5.02 0.48 -3.84
C ILE A 52 4.56 -0.84 -4.45
N TYR A 53 3.32 -1.25 -4.20
CA TYR A 53 2.76 -2.49 -4.74
C TYR A 53 2.80 -2.50 -6.28
N PHE A 54 2.31 -1.44 -6.92
CA PHE A 54 2.25 -1.36 -8.39
C PHE A 54 3.62 -1.32 -9.06
N ASP A 55 4.59 -0.64 -8.45
CA ASP A 55 5.95 -0.55 -9.00
C ASP A 55 6.74 -1.88 -8.93
N ASN A 56 6.26 -2.86 -8.16
CA ASN A 56 6.96 -4.13 -7.89
C ASN A 56 6.14 -5.35 -8.34
N ASP A 57 5.47 -5.21 -9.50
CA ASP A 57 4.54 -6.12 -10.22
C ASP A 57 4.98 -7.60 -10.42
N GLU A 58 6.13 -8.03 -9.86
CA GLU A 58 6.49 -9.45 -9.72
C GLU A 58 5.87 -10.10 -8.46
N THR A 59 5.10 -9.37 -7.64
CA THR A 59 4.36 -9.93 -6.51
C THR A 59 3.13 -10.70 -7.00
N ASP A 60 3.35 -11.91 -7.52
CA ASP A 60 2.35 -12.94 -7.82
C ASP A 60 1.23 -13.02 -6.75
N PHE A 61 0.15 -12.25 -6.89
CA PHE A 61 -1.07 -12.32 -6.07
C PHE A 61 -0.83 -12.46 -4.54
N ARG A 62 0.32 -12.00 -4.04
CA ARG A 62 0.64 -12.07 -2.61
C ARG A 62 -0.12 -10.94 -1.99
N TYR A 63 -1.24 -11.31 -1.37
CA TYR A 63 -2.04 -10.50 -0.47
C TYR A 63 -1.16 -9.47 0.25
N PRO A 64 -1.55 -8.19 0.27
CA PRO A 64 -0.63 -7.12 0.62
C PRO A 64 -0.04 -7.38 2.01
N GLY A 65 1.30 -7.33 2.07
CA GLY A 65 2.08 -7.31 3.32
C GLY A 65 2.79 -5.97 3.52
N TYR A 66 2.58 -5.02 2.61
CA TYR A 66 3.23 -3.71 2.63
C TYR A 66 2.70 -2.85 3.77
N ALA A 67 1.41 -2.91 4.12
CA ALA A 67 0.91 -2.18 5.27
C ALA A 67 1.43 -2.79 6.59
N THR A 68 1.55 -4.12 6.66
CA THR A 68 2.19 -4.81 7.80
C THR A 68 3.66 -4.42 7.93
N ALA A 69 4.41 -4.40 6.83
CA ALA A 69 5.81 -3.98 6.83
C ALA A 69 5.97 -2.53 7.30
N ALA A 70 5.16 -1.61 6.76
CA ALA A 70 5.15 -0.21 7.18
C ALA A 70 4.79 -0.06 8.66
N ALA A 71 3.76 -0.76 9.13
CA ALA A 71 3.37 -0.76 10.54
C ALA A 71 4.50 -1.28 11.43
N LEU A 72 5.19 -2.37 11.06
CA LEU A 72 6.31 -2.89 11.83
C LEU A 72 7.49 -1.91 11.96
N ILE A 73 7.79 -1.15 10.90
CA ILE A 73 8.86 -0.14 10.93
C ILE A 73 8.47 1.07 11.79
N SER A 74 7.18 1.38 11.84
CA SER A 74 6.63 2.55 12.53
C SER A 74 5.98 2.24 13.88
N ASP A 75 6.36 1.13 14.52
CA ASP A 75 5.84 0.69 15.83
C ASP A 75 4.31 0.61 15.89
N TYR A 76 3.70 0.16 14.79
CA TYR A 76 2.27 0.05 14.54
C TYR A 76 1.51 1.38 14.68
N ASN A 77 2.18 2.53 14.70
CA ASN A 77 1.51 3.81 14.90
C ASN A 77 1.27 4.52 13.56
N CYS A 78 0.01 4.82 13.25
CA CYS A 78 -0.35 5.47 11.99
C CYS A 78 0.31 6.86 11.80
N SER A 79 0.42 7.66 12.87
CA SER A 79 1.09 8.97 12.79
C SER A 79 2.58 8.85 12.49
N ASN A 80 3.25 7.81 12.99
CA ASN A 80 4.65 7.53 12.68
C ASN A 80 4.85 7.09 11.23
N ILE A 81 3.91 6.30 10.68
CA ILE A 81 3.92 5.93 9.26
C ILE A 81 3.84 7.19 8.41
N LEU A 82 2.85 8.04 8.69
CA LEU A 82 2.61 9.29 7.96
C LEU A 82 3.81 10.24 8.05
N ALA A 83 4.39 10.40 9.24
CA ALA A 83 5.59 11.20 9.44
C ALA A 83 6.76 10.65 8.60
N SER A 84 6.97 9.34 8.60
CA SER A 84 8.04 8.69 7.83
C SER A 84 7.88 8.90 6.33
N ILE A 85 6.65 8.83 5.80
CA ILE A 85 6.32 9.12 4.40
C ILE A 85 6.68 10.57 4.06
N ARG A 86 6.23 11.53 4.89
CA ARG A 86 6.39 12.96 4.62
C ARG A 86 7.81 13.46 4.81
N GLU A 87 8.56 12.89 5.75
CA GLU A 87 9.93 13.31 6.06
C GLU A 87 10.96 12.65 5.14
N ASN A 88 10.85 11.33 4.90
CA ASN A 88 11.88 10.54 4.21
C ASN A 88 11.28 9.42 3.34
N GLY A 89 10.26 9.73 2.53
CA GLY A 89 9.50 8.76 1.74
C GLY A 89 10.34 7.76 0.93
N GLU A 90 11.43 8.16 0.27
CA GLU A 90 12.26 7.20 -0.49
C GLU A 90 13.02 6.21 0.41
N GLN A 91 13.54 6.68 1.55
CA GLN A 91 14.21 5.81 2.50
C GLN A 91 13.21 4.85 3.16
N PHE A 92 12.03 5.36 3.52
CA PHE A 92 10.97 4.55 4.10
C PHE A 92 10.47 3.48 3.12
N ARG A 93 10.34 3.81 1.84
CA ARG A 93 10.02 2.85 0.75
C ARG A 93 11.00 1.69 0.74
N LYS A 94 12.30 2.00 0.82
CA LYS A 94 13.36 0.99 0.82
C LYS A 94 13.27 0.08 2.06
N GLN A 95 13.03 0.66 3.24
CA GLN A 95 12.84 -0.12 4.47
C GLN A 95 11.62 -1.03 4.39
N ILE A 96 10.51 -0.55 3.81
CA ILE A 96 9.30 -1.35 3.60
C ILE A 96 9.60 -2.56 2.71
N LEU A 97 10.31 -2.37 1.59
CA LEU A 97 10.68 -3.46 0.69
C LEU A 97 11.58 -4.50 1.38
N GLU A 98 12.65 -4.05 2.05
CA GLU A 98 13.54 -4.93 2.82
C GLU A 98 12.78 -5.70 3.92
N LYS A 99 11.84 -5.03 4.60
CA LYS A 99 11.02 -5.65 5.64
C LYS A 99 10.02 -6.66 5.07
N PHE A 100 9.41 -6.34 3.93
CA PHE A 100 8.45 -7.21 3.25
C PHE A 100 9.11 -8.50 2.75
N GLU A 101 10.32 -8.40 2.16
CA GLU A 101 11.11 -9.57 1.77
C GLU A 101 11.38 -10.48 2.97
N SER A 102 11.81 -9.92 4.11
CA SER A 102 12.03 -10.68 5.35
C SER A 102 10.77 -11.33 5.93
N LEU A 103 9.57 -10.85 5.63
CA LEU A 103 8.31 -11.49 6.05
C LEU A 103 7.91 -12.66 5.15
N CYS A 104 8.48 -12.75 3.95
CA CYS A 104 8.20 -13.78 2.97
C CYS A 104 9.16 -14.98 3.04
N GLU A 105 10.24 -14.89 3.81
CA GLU A 105 11.20 -15.97 4.11
C GLU A 105 10.74 -16.86 5.28
#